data_AF-A0A238K0Q2-F1
#
_entry.id   AF-A0A238K0Q2-F1
#
_cell.length_a   1.000
_cell.length_b   1.000
_cell.length_c   1.000
_cell.angle_alpha   90.00
_cell.angle_beta   90.00
_cell.angle_gamma   90.00
#
_symmetry.space_group_name_H-M   'P 1'
#
loop_
_entity.id
_entity.type
_entity.pdbx_description
1 polymer ?
#
loop_
_entity_poly.entity_id
_entity_poly.type
_entity_poly.pdbx_seq_one_letter_code
_entity_poly.pdbx_strand_id
1 'polypeptide(L)'
;MSRISTLPRTTNKHGRVRSDDALVYEASSIVRSVILRYKRYSAAGGFHADFRWFKDHLDDDDALTQRVLTSAGFAPDERGSWVWRRGVWPLAKVTDMDALGDALVTLVDVHRPV
;
A
#
# COMPACT_ATOMS: atom_id res chain seq x y z
N MET A 1 -8.68 -5.75 35.08
CA MET A 1 -9.50 -5.27 33.95
C MET A 1 -8.69 -5.43 32.67
N SER A 2 -8.95 -6.49 31.90
CA SER A 2 -8.37 -6.68 30.56
C SER A 2 -9.51 -6.95 29.59
N ARG A 3 -9.71 -6.06 28.61
CA ARG A 3 -10.58 -6.34 27.45
C ARG A 3 -9.70 -6.91 26.36
N ILE A 4 -9.79 -8.22 26.15
CA ILE A 4 -9.30 -8.85 24.92
C ILE A 4 -10.28 -8.44 23.82
N SER A 5 -9.83 -7.54 22.94
CA SER A 5 -10.58 -7.13 21.75
C SER A 5 -10.47 -8.23 20.69
N THR A 6 -11.37 -9.21 20.75
CA THR A 6 -11.53 -10.19 19.68
C THR A 6 -12.21 -9.49 18.49
N LEU A 7 -11.50 -9.33 17.38
CA LEU A 7 -12.08 -8.82 16.14
C LEU A 7 -13.22 -9.76 15.67
N PRO A 8 -14.36 -9.26 15.19
CA PRO A 8 -15.44 -10.11 14.72
C PRO A 8 -15.04 -10.87 13.46
N ARG A 9 -15.00 -12.21 13.55
CA ARG A 9 -14.96 -13.08 12.37
C ARG A 9 -16.33 -13.09 11.72
N THR A 10 -16.47 -12.24 10.72
CA THR A 10 -17.61 -12.31 9.80
C THR A 10 -17.22 -13.29 8.68
N THR A 11 -18.10 -14.23 8.30
CA THR A 11 -17.93 -15.13 7.15
C THR A 11 -19.25 -15.14 6.40
N ASN A 12 -19.27 -15.04 5.08
CA ASN A 12 -20.49 -15.13 4.28
C ASN A 12 -20.35 -16.13 3.14
N LYS A 13 -21.50 -16.67 2.74
CA LYS A 13 -21.70 -17.88 1.93
C LYS A 13 -21.81 -17.60 0.43
N HIS A 14 -21.53 -16.36 0.01
CA HIS A 14 -21.62 -15.87 -1.38
C HIS A 14 -20.46 -14.89 -1.65
N GLY A 15 -19.72 -15.13 -2.73
CA GLY A 15 -18.33 -14.70 -2.92
C GLY A 15 -18.06 -13.23 -3.26
N ARG A 16 -16.77 -12.91 -3.15
CA ARG A 16 -15.98 -11.92 -3.93
C ARG A 16 -15.89 -10.43 -3.56
N VAL A 17 -16.48 -9.94 -2.46
CA VAL A 17 -16.33 -8.50 -2.09
C VAL A 17 -15.26 -8.23 -1.01
N ARG A 18 -14.72 -9.27 -0.37
CA ARG A 18 -13.95 -9.12 0.88
C ARG A 18 -12.44 -9.29 0.78
N SER A 19 -11.96 -9.66 -0.40
CA SER A 19 -10.54 -9.83 -0.69
C SER A 19 -9.85 -8.46 -0.83
N ASP A 20 -10.45 -7.55 -1.59
CA ASP A 20 -9.80 -6.27 -1.92
C ASP A 20 -9.59 -5.34 -0.71
N ASP A 21 -10.50 -5.33 0.27
CA ASP A 21 -10.30 -4.51 1.48
C ASP A 21 -9.12 -5.01 2.33
N ALA A 22 -8.97 -6.34 2.43
CA ALA A 22 -7.85 -6.96 3.13
C ALA A 22 -6.55 -6.74 2.37
N LEU A 23 -6.56 -6.91 1.04
CA LEU A 23 -5.46 -6.59 0.16
C LEU A 23 -5.02 -5.13 0.30
N VAL A 24 -5.95 -4.17 0.25
CA VAL A 24 -5.67 -2.74 0.45
C VAL A 24 -5.04 -2.49 1.82
N TYR A 25 -5.59 -3.09 2.87
CA TYR A 25 -5.06 -2.93 4.22
C TYR A 25 -3.62 -3.47 4.33
N GLU A 26 -3.36 -4.68 3.84
CA GLU A 26 -2.05 -5.33 3.93
C GLU A 26 -1.01 -4.62 3.06
N ALA A 27 -1.32 -4.37 1.78
CA ALA A 27 -0.42 -3.66 0.88
C ALA A 27 -0.09 -2.24 1.40
N SER A 28 -1.09 -1.48 1.85
CA SER A 28 -0.84 -0.15 2.43
C SER A 28 -0.05 -0.20 3.74
N SER A 29 -0.13 -1.30 4.49
CA SER A 29 0.65 -1.51 5.72
C SER A 29 2.12 -1.81 5.41
N ILE A 30 2.41 -2.58 4.36
CA ILE A 30 3.79 -2.78 3.86
C ILE A 30 4.40 -1.45 3.46
N VAL A 31 3.72 -0.69 2.60
CA VAL A 31 4.19 0.62 2.12
C VAL A 31 4.41 1.58 3.30
N ARG A 32 3.45 1.64 4.25
CA ARG A 32 3.61 2.47 5.46
C ARG A 32 4.77 2.03 6.33
N SER A 33 5.00 0.73 6.49
CA SER A 33 6.09 0.20 7.31
C SER A 33 7.45 0.61 6.76
N VAL A 34 7.61 0.59 5.43
CA VAL A 34 8.81 1.10 4.76
C VAL A 34 9.04 2.57 5.11
N ILE A 35 8.09 3.46 4.83
CA ILE A 35 8.28 4.91 5.00
C ILE A 35 8.44 5.33 6.48
N LEU A 36 7.79 4.63 7.41
CA LEU A 36 7.85 4.95 8.84
C LEU A 36 9.13 4.44 9.52
N ARG A 37 9.78 3.41 8.96
CA ARG A 37 11.08 2.91 9.45
C ARG A 37 12.19 3.94 9.27
N TYR A 38 12.12 4.77 8.22
CA TYR A 38 13.14 5.75 7.87
C TYR A 38 12.79 7.17 8.34
N LYS A 39 12.73 7.35 9.67
CA LYS A 39 12.31 8.60 10.35
C LYS A 39 13.02 9.86 9.86
N ARG A 40 14.33 9.78 9.55
CA ARG A 40 15.11 10.93 9.06
C ARG A 40 14.51 11.49 7.75
N TYR A 41 14.22 10.62 6.79
CA TYR A 41 13.69 11.01 5.49
C TYR A 41 12.22 11.42 5.57
N SER A 42 11.43 10.67 6.33
CA SER A 42 10.01 10.98 6.52
C SER A 42 9.81 12.33 7.21
N ALA A 43 10.64 12.70 8.18
CA ALA A 43 10.62 14.01 8.83
C ALA A 43 11.17 15.15 7.95
N ALA A 44 12.21 14.89 7.15
CA ALA A 44 12.88 15.90 6.34
C ALA A 44 12.11 16.32 5.07
N GLY A 45 11.14 15.51 4.61
CA GLY A 45 10.41 15.85 3.38
C GLY A 45 9.43 14.79 2.86
N GLY A 46 9.41 13.59 3.43
CA GLY A 46 8.51 12.54 2.96
C GLY A 46 8.93 11.98 1.61
N PHE A 47 8.00 11.32 0.91
CA PHE A 47 8.33 10.46 -0.21
C PHE A 47 7.42 10.70 -1.41
N HIS A 48 7.92 10.50 -2.62
CA HIS A 48 7.10 10.38 -3.82
C HIS A 48 7.22 8.97 -4.41
N ALA A 49 6.14 8.57 -5.08
CA ALA A 49 5.88 7.26 -5.64
C ALA A 49 5.35 7.43 -7.07
N ASP A 50 5.78 6.56 -7.98
CA ASP A 50 5.26 6.49 -9.34
C ASP A 50 3.98 5.65 -9.34
N PHE A 51 2.86 6.23 -9.77
CA PHE A 51 1.57 5.53 -9.82
C PHE A 51 1.61 4.30 -10.72
N ARG A 52 2.23 4.43 -11.91
CA ARG A 52 2.30 3.36 -12.90
C ARG A 52 3.10 2.19 -12.36
N TRP A 53 4.20 2.46 -11.67
CA TRP A 53 4.98 1.40 -11.03
C TRP A 53 4.14 0.59 -10.04
N PHE A 54 3.36 1.25 -9.19
CA PHE A 54 2.49 0.53 -8.25
C PHE A 54 1.39 -0.24 -8.97
N LYS A 55 0.80 0.34 -10.01
CA LYS A 55 -0.24 -0.30 -10.82
C LYS A 55 0.25 -1.60 -11.46
N ASP A 56 1.45 -1.58 -12.04
CA ASP A 56 2.05 -2.75 -12.67
C ASP A 56 2.26 -3.92 -11.67
N HIS A 57 2.39 -3.62 -10.37
CA HIS A 57 2.53 -4.61 -9.28
C HIS A 57 1.24 -4.86 -8.49
N LEU A 58 0.14 -4.20 -8.88
CA LEU A 58 -1.19 -4.31 -8.27
C LEU A 58 -2.21 -4.70 -9.34
N ASP A 59 -1.87 -5.71 -10.15
CA ASP A 59 -2.77 -6.36 -11.12
C ASP A 59 -3.27 -5.43 -12.26
N ASP A 60 -2.48 -4.43 -12.63
CA ASP A 60 -2.85 -3.38 -13.58
C ASP A 60 -4.16 -2.62 -13.21
N ASP A 61 -4.53 -2.64 -11.92
CA ASP A 61 -5.81 -2.14 -11.41
C ASP A 61 -5.67 -0.71 -10.86
N ASP A 62 -6.15 0.27 -11.63
CA ASP A 62 -6.13 1.69 -11.25
C ASP A 62 -6.86 1.95 -9.91
N ALA A 63 -8.02 1.33 -9.70
CA ALA A 63 -8.85 1.58 -8.53
C ALA A 63 -8.20 1.00 -7.27
N LEU A 64 -7.67 -0.23 -7.37
CA LEU A 64 -6.89 -0.84 -6.29
C LEU A 64 -5.66 0.01 -5.96
N THR A 65 -4.91 0.45 -6.97
CA THR A 65 -3.70 1.26 -6.80
C THR A 65 -3.98 2.57 -6.07
N GLN A 66 -5.02 3.30 -6.49
CA GLN A 66 -5.44 4.53 -5.81
C GLN A 66 -5.82 4.27 -4.35
N ARG A 67 -6.54 3.18 -4.05
CA ARG A 67 -6.95 2.82 -2.69
C ARG A 67 -5.76 2.45 -1.82
N VAL A 68 -4.80 1.67 -2.34
CA VAL A 68 -3.57 1.30 -1.62
C VAL A 68 -2.75 2.53 -1.28
N LEU A 69 -2.47 3.41 -2.26
CA LEU A 69 -1.66 4.61 -2.05
C LEU A 69 -2.35 5.61 -1.13
N THR A 70 -3.64 5.87 -1.32
CA THR A 70 -4.44 6.73 -0.44
C THR A 70 -4.45 6.20 0.98
N SER A 71 -4.69 4.88 1.15
CA SER A 71 -4.65 4.25 2.46
C SER A 71 -3.27 4.40 3.09
N ALA A 72 -2.19 4.23 2.32
CA ALA A 72 -0.80 4.43 2.78
C ALA A 72 -0.47 5.88 3.16
N GLY A 73 -1.37 6.83 2.88
CA GLY A 73 -1.25 8.26 3.19
C GLY A 73 -0.60 9.08 2.09
N PHE A 74 -0.48 8.53 0.88
CA PHE A 74 -0.09 9.28 -0.30
C PHE A 74 -1.29 10.03 -0.87
N ALA A 75 -1.04 11.12 -1.57
CA ALA A 75 -2.01 11.87 -2.35
C ALA A 75 -1.47 12.09 -3.77
N PRO A 76 -2.33 12.16 -4.81
CA PRO A 76 -1.88 12.49 -6.15
C PRO A 76 -1.35 13.93 -6.20
N ASP A 77 -0.33 14.17 -7.01
CA ASP A 77 0.16 15.50 -7.37
C ASP A 77 -0.27 15.90 -8.79
N GLU A 78 -0.03 17.16 -9.15
CA GLU A 78 -0.39 17.72 -10.46
C GLU A 78 0.40 17.12 -11.63
N ARG A 79 1.45 16.32 -11.35
CA ARG A 79 2.35 15.71 -12.33
C ARG A 79 2.07 14.22 -12.52
N GLY A 80 1.00 13.69 -11.93
CA GLY A 80 0.64 12.28 -12.00
C GLY A 80 1.49 11.37 -11.12
N SER A 81 2.34 11.94 -10.25
CA SER A 81 3.03 11.21 -9.19
C SER A 81 2.18 11.21 -7.91
N TRP A 82 2.53 10.34 -6.97
CA TRP A 82 1.88 10.28 -5.68
C TRP A 82 2.86 10.69 -4.59
N VAL A 83 2.44 11.59 -3.70
CA VAL A 83 3.28 12.17 -2.67
C VAL A 83 2.76 11.86 -1.28
N TRP A 84 3.68 11.48 -0.40
CA TRP A 84 3.49 11.36 1.03
C TRP A 84 4.21 12.53 1.72
N ARG A 85 3.47 13.34 2.47
CA ARG A 85 3.92 14.66 2.98
C ARG A 85 4.38 15.59 1.85
N ARG A 86 5.64 16.04 1.84
CA ARG A 86 6.15 17.01 0.86
C ARG A 86 6.75 16.35 -0.39
N GLY A 87 6.78 15.01 -0.46
CA GLY A 87 7.20 14.31 -1.67
C GLY A 87 8.68 14.50 -2.07
N VAL A 88 9.58 14.82 -1.14
CA VAL A 88 10.94 15.26 -1.48
C VAL A 88 11.84 14.12 -1.99
N TRP A 89 11.62 12.89 -1.53
CA TRP A 89 12.51 11.77 -1.80
C TRP A 89 11.81 10.66 -2.59
N PRO A 90 12.43 10.06 -3.62
CA PRO A 90 11.85 8.87 -4.24
C PRO A 90 11.84 7.71 -3.24
N LEU A 91 10.81 6.86 -3.26
CA LEU A 91 10.76 5.65 -2.41
C LEU A 91 12.00 4.76 -2.57
N ALA A 92 12.52 4.64 -3.80
CA ALA A 92 13.75 3.91 -4.12
C ALA A 92 14.99 4.37 -3.33
N LYS A 93 14.94 5.52 -2.66
CA LYS A 93 16.02 6.00 -1.78
C LYS A 93 16.14 5.19 -0.48
N VAL A 94 15.06 4.55 -0.04
CA VAL A 94 14.96 3.91 1.28
C VAL A 94 14.46 2.46 1.23
N THR A 95 14.04 1.99 0.06
CA THR A 95 13.65 0.59 -0.15
C THR A 95 14.25 0.06 -1.42
N ASP A 96 14.52 -1.24 -1.41
CA ASP A 96 14.66 -2.00 -2.64
C ASP A 96 13.28 -2.05 -3.32
N MET A 97 13.21 -1.59 -4.57
CA MET A 97 11.95 -1.52 -5.31
C MET A 97 11.55 -2.88 -5.83
N ASP A 98 12.51 -3.75 -6.19
CA ASP A 98 12.20 -5.08 -6.73
C ASP A 98 11.61 -5.95 -5.63
N ALA A 99 12.24 -5.96 -4.45
CA ALA A 99 11.71 -6.68 -3.29
C ALA A 99 10.35 -6.15 -2.81
N LEU A 100 10.09 -4.84 -2.93
CA LEU A 100 8.77 -4.28 -2.64
C LEU A 100 7.75 -4.74 -3.69
N GLY A 101 8.12 -4.73 -4.96
CA GLY A 101 7.29 -5.20 -6.06
C GLY A 101 6.87 -6.66 -5.87
N ASP A 102 7.84 -7.54 -5.61
CA ASP A 102 7.61 -8.98 -5.35
C ASP A 102 6.64 -9.19 -4.18
N ALA A 103 6.79 -8.41 -3.10
CA ALA A 103 5.90 -8.50 -1.95
C ALA A 103 4.46 -8.08 -2.28
N LEU A 104 4.29 -7.04 -3.12
CA LEU A 104 2.97 -6.59 -3.55
C LEU A 104 2.29 -7.60 -4.48
N VAL A 105 3.04 -8.14 -5.45
CA VAL A 105 2.54 -9.21 -6.35
C VAL A 105 2.15 -10.44 -5.55
N THR A 106 2.98 -10.88 -4.60
CA THR A 106 2.67 -12.01 -3.72
C THR A 106 1.37 -11.77 -2.94
N LEU A 107 1.14 -10.54 -2.44
CA LEU A 107 -0.12 -10.22 -1.76
C LEU A 107 -1.31 -10.27 -2.72
N VAL A 108 -1.18 -9.71 -3.91
CA VAL A 108 -2.22 -9.78 -4.94
C VAL A 108 -2.57 -11.25 -5.21
N ASP A 109 -1.58 -12.11 -5.44
CA ASP A 109 -1.81 -13.54 -5.71
C ASP A 109 -2.54 -14.26 -4.56
N VAL A 110 -2.20 -13.93 -3.30
CA VAL A 110 -2.86 -14.50 -2.11
C VAL A 110 -4.33 -14.08 -2.03
N HIS A 111 -4.63 -12.81 -2.32
CA HIS A 111 -5.97 -12.25 -2.16
C HIS A 111 -6.85 -12.46 -3.41
N ARG A 112 -6.26 -12.49 -4.61
CA ARG A 112 -6.90 -12.66 -5.92
C ARG A 112 -6.35 -13.92 -6.64
N PRO A 113 -6.53 -15.13 -6.07
CA PRO A 113 -6.09 -16.34 -6.74
C PRO A 113 -6.84 -16.51 -8.07
N VAL A 114 -6.08 -16.82 -9.12
CA VAL A 114 -6.56 -17.07 -10.49
C VAL A 114 -7.42 -18.33 -10.55
#